data_AF-A0A419S665-F1
#
_entry.id   AF-A0A419S665-F1
#
_cell.length_a   1.000
_cell.length_b   1.000
_cell.length_c   1.000
_cell.angle_alpha   90.00
_cell.angle_beta   90.00
_cell.angle_gamma   90.00
#
_symmetry.space_group_name_H-M   'P 1'
#
loop_
_entity.id
_entity.type
_entity.pdbx_description
1 polymer ?
#
loop_
_entity_poly.entity_id
_entity_poly.type
_entity_poly.pdbx_seq_one_letter_code
_entity_poly.pdbx_strand_id
1 'polypeptide(L)'
;MKRMEKFYNEIYLKLETEIQELEIETDCPIKRIEAVIQLIIQSLADLKEFVLKKGFKNIAEEIYFFKYQKPVIVSKLIFYNAIYKIETKKPYGTKQLSYTLTTTPPAKSLRITL
;
A
#
# COMPACT_ATOMS: atom_id res chain seq x y z
N MET A 1 4.14 2.37 -33.21
CA MET A 1 3.95 2.33 -31.75
C MET A 1 4.29 3.71 -31.18
N LYS A 2 3.44 4.30 -30.33
CA LYS A 2 3.70 5.62 -29.72
C LYS A 2 4.84 5.49 -28.69
N ARG A 3 5.82 6.39 -28.70
CA ARG A 3 7.06 6.28 -27.90
C ARG A 3 6.77 6.34 -26.39
N MET A 4 5.90 7.26 -25.97
CA MET A 4 5.49 7.40 -24.56
C MET A 4 4.70 6.18 -24.08
N GLU A 5 3.80 5.67 -24.91
CA GLU A 5 3.01 4.48 -24.61
C GLU A 5 3.89 3.25 -24.39
N LYS A 6 4.89 3.03 -25.25
CA LYS A 6 5.85 1.94 -25.08
C LYS A 6 6.60 2.06 -23.75
N PHE A 7 7.18 3.23 -23.47
CA PHE A 7 7.94 3.45 -22.24
C PHE A 7 7.07 3.31 -20.98
N TYR A 8 5.85 3.86 -21.01
CA TYR A 8 4.89 3.69 -19.92
C TYR A 8 4.56 2.21 -19.68
N ASN A 9 4.29 1.43 -20.73
CA ASN A 9 3.97 0.02 -20.58
C ASN A 9 5.14 -0.79 -20.02
N GLU A 10 6.38 -0.46 -20.40
CA GLU A 10 7.60 -1.08 -19.86
C GLU A 10 7.74 -0.79 -18.35
N ILE A 11 7.61 0.48 -17.94
CA ILE A 11 7.64 0.88 -16.52
C ILE A 11 6.50 0.22 -15.75
N TYR A 12 5.30 0.22 -16.30
CA TYR A 12 4.12 -0.35 -15.66
C TYR A 12 4.27 -1.86 -15.47
N LEU A 13 4.69 -2.59 -16.50
CA LEU A 13 4.89 -4.03 -16.41
C LEU A 13 5.97 -4.37 -15.39
N LYS A 14 7.11 -3.67 -15.43
CA LYS A 14 8.20 -3.84 -14.46
C LYS A 14 7.70 -3.62 -13.03
N LEU A 15 6.96 -2.52 -12.79
CA LEU A 15 6.40 -2.22 -11.48
C LEU A 15 5.46 -3.31 -10.99
N GLU A 16 4.55 -3.81 -11.83
CA GLU A 16 3.62 -4.87 -11.43
C GLU A 16 4.36 -6.18 -11.11
N THR A 17 5.36 -6.54 -11.91
CA THR A 17 6.19 -7.73 -11.65
C THR A 17 6.91 -7.63 -10.31
N GLU A 18 7.60 -6.51 -10.04
CA GLU A 18 8.33 -6.33 -8.78
C GLU A 18 7.38 -6.29 -7.56
N ILE A 19 6.18 -5.73 -7.70
CA ILE A 19 5.16 -5.79 -6.65
C ILE A 19 4.74 -7.24 -6.38
N GLN A 20 4.49 -8.04 -7.42
CA GLN A 20 4.10 -9.44 -7.27
C GLN A 20 5.21 -10.28 -6.60
N GLU A 21 6.47 -10.04 -6.94
CA GLU A 21 7.62 -10.72 -6.32
C GLU A 21 7.70 -10.40 -4.82
N LEU A 22 7.54 -9.13 -4.44
CA LEU A 22 7.53 -8.71 -3.04
C LEU A 22 6.36 -9.31 -2.23
N GLU A 23 5.23 -9.57 -2.87
CA GLU A 23 4.09 -10.25 -2.24
C GLU A 23 4.40 -11.69 -1.83
N ILE A 24 5.28 -12.38 -2.58
CA ILE A 24 5.66 -13.78 -2.35
C ILE A 24 6.79 -13.91 -1.31
N GLU A 25 7.74 -12.97 -1.28
CA GLU A 25 9.03 -13.17 -0.59
C GLU A 25 9.09 -12.73 0.89
N THR A 26 8.16 -11.92 1.39
CA THR A 26 8.41 -11.15 2.64
C THR A 26 7.49 -11.52 3.83
N ASP A 27 8.09 -11.98 4.94
CA ASP A 27 7.39 -12.27 6.22
C ASP A 27 6.95 -11.04 7.02
N CYS A 28 7.39 -9.83 6.64
CA CYS A 28 7.09 -8.58 7.36
C CYS A 28 6.20 -7.65 6.51
N PRO A 29 4.88 -7.58 6.76
CA PRO A 29 3.94 -6.82 5.94
C PRO A 29 4.28 -5.33 5.81
N ILE A 30 4.76 -4.70 6.89
CA ILE A 30 5.10 -3.27 6.90
C ILE A 30 6.29 -3.00 5.99
N LYS A 31 7.39 -3.76 6.13
CA LYS A 31 8.58 -3.62 5.29
C LYS A 31 8.26 -3.85 3.81
N ARG A 32 7.39 -4.81 3.52
CA ARG A 32 6.90 -5.07 2.16
C ARG A 32 6.17 -3.84 1.58
N ILE A 33 5.25 -3.27 2.34
CA ILE A 33 4.50 -2.07 1.90
C ILE A 33 5.46 -0.90 1.67
N GLU A 34 6.46 -0.71 2.55
CA GLU A 34 7.48 0.34 2.38
C GLU A 34 8.29 0.13 1.08
N ALA A 35 8.72 -1.10 0.81
CA ALA A 35 9.42 -1.44 -0.43
C ALA A 35 8.56 -1.13 -1.67
N VAL A 36 7.29 -1.54 -1.67
CA VAL A 36 6.36 -1.25 -2.77
C VAL A 36 6.17 0.27 -2.97
N ILE A 37 6.04 1.04 -1.88
CA ILE A 37 5.94 2.51 -1.97
C ILE A 37 7.19 3.10 -2.64
N GLN A 38 8.39 2.63 -2.28
CA GLN A 38 9.63 3.09 -2.91
C GLN A 38 9.67 2.76 -4.41
N LEU A 39 9.26 1.56 -4.81
CA LEU A 39 9.19 1.17 -6.22
C LEU A 39 8.25 2.06 -7.03
N ILE A 40 7.08 2.39 -6.47
CA ILE A 40 6.11 3.27 -7.12
C ILE A 40 6.68 4.70 -7.26
N ILE A 41 7.35 5.21 -6.22
CA ILE A 41 8.00 6.53 -6.26
C ILE A 41 9.08 6.57 -7.34
N GLN A 42 9.92 5.52 -7.43
CA GLN A 42 10.96 5.43 -8.45
C GLN A 42 10.36 5.38 -9.86
N SER A 43 9.31 4.58 -10.07
CA SER A 43 8.60 4.50 -11.36
C SER A 43 8.03 5.86 -11.80
N LEU A 44 7.49 6.64 -10.85
CA LEU A 44 7.02 8.00 -11.12
C LEU A 44 8.17 8.97 -11.44
N ALA A 45 9.33 8.80 -10.80
CA ALA A 45 10.53 9.59 -11.08
C ALA A 45 11.05 9.30 -12.49
N ASP A 46 11.13 8.03 -12.89
CA ASP A 46 11.57 7.60 -14.21
C ASP A 46 10.65 8.15 -15.32
N LEU A 47 9.33 8.09 -15.10
CA LEU A 47 8.36 8.70 -16.01
C LEU A 47 8.53 10.22 -16.12
N LYS A 48 8.75 10.90 -14.99
CA LYS A 48 8.99 12.35 -14.98
C LYS A 48 10.26 12.69 -15.76
N GLU A 49 11.35 11.97 -15.53
CA GLU A 49 12.62 12.18 -16.22
C GLU A 49 12.48 11.94 -17.73
N PHE A 50 11.78 10.88 -18.13
CA PHE A 50 11.50 10.60 -19.54
C PHE A 50 10.74 11.75 -20.21
N VAL A 51 9.65 12.23 -19.57
CA VAL A 51 8.85 13.35 -20.09
C VAL A 51 9.68 14.63 -20.18
N LEU A 52 10.52 14.92 -19.18
CA LEU A 52 11.39 16.10 -19.21
C LEU A 52 12.45 16.03 -20.32
N LYS A 53 13.01 14.84 -20.59
CA LYS A 53 14.05 14.66 -21.61
C LYS A 53 13.52 14.56 -23.04
N LYS A 54 12.37 13.91 -23.24
CA LYS A 54 11.84 13.59 -24.58
C LYS A 54 10.67 14.46 -24.98
N GLY A 55 9.97 15.06 -24.01
CA GLY A 55 8.70 15.74 -24.24
C GLY A 55 7.61 14.79 -24.75
N PHE A 56 6.49 15.38 -25.15
CA PHE A 56 5.41 14.67 -25.84
C PHE A 56 5.49 14.94 -27.34
N LYS A 57 5.10 13.94 -28.14
CA LYS A 57 5.02 14.07 -29.59
C LYS A 57 3.96 15.11 -30.01
N ASN A 58 2.84 15.15 -29.29
CA ASN A 58 1.74 16.06 -29.55
C ASN A 58 0.85 16.19 -28.30
N ILE A 59 -0.06 17.17 -28.35
CA ILE A 59 -1.00 17.48 -27.28
C ILE A 59 -1.89 16.27 -26.93
N ALA A 60 -2.26 15.43 -27.90
CA ALA A 60 -3.07 14.25 -27.64
C ALA A 60 -2.33 13.19 -26.81
N GLU A 61 -1.04 12.98 -27.06
CA GLU A 61 -0.18 12.09 -26.25
C GLU A 61 -0.01 12.63 -24.83
N GLU A 62 0.19 13.95 -24.69
CA GLU A 62 0.26 14.62 -23.39
C GLU A 62 -1.02 14.48 -22.58
N ILE A 63 -2.16 14.80 -23.19
CA ILE A 63 -3.49 14.64 -22.57
C ILE A 63 -3.69 13.19 -22.13
N TYR A 64 -3.36 12.23 -22.99
CA TYR A 64 -3.53 10.82 -22.68
C TYR A 64 -2.67 10.40 -21.48
N PHE A 65 -1.41 10.84 -21.45
CA PHE A 65 -0.50 10.55 -20.34
C PHE A 65 -1.05 11.08 -19.01
N PHE A 66 -1.43 12.35 -18.97
CA PHE A 66 -1.88 12.98 -17.72
C PHE A 66 -3.28 12.55 -17.28
N LYS A 67 -4.17 12.16 -18.21
CA LYS A 67 -5.53 11.74 -17.87
C LYS A 67 -5.68 10.26 -17.58
N TYR A 68 -4.88 9.40 -18.18
CA TYR A 68 -5.09 7.95 -18.11
C TYR A 68 -3.87 7.19 -17.58
N GLN A 69 -2.67 7.50 -18.04
CA GLN A 69 -1.49 6.69 -17.69
C GLN A 69 -0.93 7.05 -16.30
N LYS A 70 -0.58 8.32 -16.10
CA LYS A 70 -0.02 8.78 -14.82
C LYS A 70 -0.97 8.53 -13.63
N PRO A 71 -2.29 8.77 -13.72
CA PRO A 71 -3.20 8.51 -12.62
C PRO A 71 -3.22 7.05 -12.14
N VAL A 72 -2.99 6.07 -13.03
CA VAL A 72 -2.95 4.65 -12.66
C VAL A 72 -1.83 4.39 -11.64
N ILE A 73 -0.60 4.84 -11.91
CA ILE A 73 0.54 4.64 -11.00
C ILE A 73 0.36 5.46 -9.72
N VAL A 74 -0.14 6.70 -9.82
CA VAL A 74 -0.44 7.53 -8.65
C VAL A 74 -1.51 6.89 -7.75
N SER A 75 -2.53 6.25 -8.33
CA SER A 75 -3.57 5.56 -7.56
C SER A 75 -3.01 4.41 -6.72
N LYS A 76 -2.02 3.67 -7.25
CA LYS A 76 -1.29 2.64 -6.50
C LYS A 76 -0.53 3.25 -5.33
N LEU A 77 0.14 4.39 -5.53
CA LEU A 77 0.81 5.10 -4.44
C LEU A 77 -0.16 5.48 -3.31
N ILE A 78 -1.36 5.97 -3.66
CA ILE A 78 -2.40 6.30 -2.68
C ILE A 78 -2.86 5.05 -1.93
N PHE A 79 -3.12 3.96 -2.66
CA PHE A 79 -3.53 2.68 -2.10
C PHE A 79 -2.51 2.15 -1.09
N TYR A 80 -1.24 2.00 -1.47
CA TYR A 80 -0.22 1.46 -0.57
C TYR A 80 0.09 2.38 0.61
N ASN A 81 0.03 3.70 0.43
CA ASN A 81 0.12 4.63 1.56
C ASN A 81 -1.05 4.48 2.55
N ALA A 82 -2.26 4.18 2.07
CA ALA A 82 -3.40 3.91 2.94
C ALA A 82 -3.17 2.62 3.74
N ILE A 83 -2.71 1.53 3.10
CA ILE A 83 -2.39 0.28 3.79
C ILE A 83 -1.27 0.50 4.83
N TYR A 84 -0.21 1.23 4.49
CA TYR A 84 0.86 1.57 5.42
C TYR A 84 0.34 2.28 6.68
N LYS A 85 -0.54 3.27 6.51
CA LYS A 85 -1.17 3.99 7.62
C LYS A 85 -2.05 3.10 8.49
N ILE A 86 -2.69 2.09 7.90
CA ILE A 86 -3.52 1.13 8.65
C ILE A 86 -2.62 0.20 9.47
N GLU A 87 -1.59 -0.39 8.86
CA GLU A 87 -0.70 -1.34 9.54
C GLU A 87 0.10 -0.68 10.67
N THR A 88 0.56 0.55 10.48
CA THR A 88 1.32 1.29 11.51
C THR A 88 0.46 1.78 12.68
N LYS A 89 -0.85 1.95 12.48
CA LYS A 89 -1.80 2.34 13.54
C LYS A 89 -2.42 1.13 14.25
N LYS A 90 -2.10 -0.09 13.81
CA LYS A 90 -2.60 -1.30 14.44
C LYS A 90 -2.04 -1.39 15.86
N PRO A 91 -2.86 -1.37 16.91
CA PRO A 91 -2.35 -1.53 18.27
C PRO A 91 -1.66 -2.90 18.36
N TYR A 92 -0.38 -2.90 18.76
CA TYR A 92 0.36 -4.12 19.04
C TYR A 92 -0.39 -4.91 20.12
N GLY A 93 -1.10 -5.96 19.70
CA GLY A 93 -1.81 -6.87 20.59
C GLY A 93 -2.75 -6.18 21.57
N THR A 94 -4.01 -5.95 21.18
CA THR A 94 -5.07 -6.22 22.15
C THR A 94 -4.93 -7.70 22.52
N LYS A 95 -4.25 -7.94 23.66
CA LYS A 95 -4.43 -9.10 24.52
C LYS A 95 -5.86 -9.57 24.31
N GLN A 96 -6.07 -10.80 23.83
CA GLN A 96 -7.41 -11.35 23.68
C GLN A 96 -8.16 -11.01 24.98
N LEU A 97 -9.11 -10.09 24.90
CA LEU A 97 -10.06 -9.91 25.97
C LEU A 97 -10.96 -11.13 25.82
N SER A 98 -10.52 -12.23 26.41
CA SER A 98 -11.40 -13.32 26.76
C SER A 98 -12.41 -12.70 27.72
N TYR A 99 -13.54 -12.25 27.20
CA TYR A 99 -14.73 -12.07 28.01
C TYR A 99 -15.16 -13.48 28.45
N THR A 100 -14.39 -14.08 29.36
CA THR A 100 -14.91 -15.20 30.14
C THR A 100 -16.03 -14.59 30.94
N LEU A 101 -17.25 -14.90 30.52
CA LEU A 101 -18.48 -14.74 31.28
C LEU A 101 -18.35 -15.56 32.57
N THR A 102 -17.51 -15.14 33.51
CA THR A 102 -17.66 -15.55 34.89
C THR A 102 -18.62 -14.57 35.50
N THR A 103 -19.90 -14.88 35.33
CA THR A 103 -20.97 -14.44 36.20
C THR A 103 -20.48 -14.49 37.64
N THR A 104 -20.36 -13.33 38.29
CA THR A 104 -20.42 -13.26 39.74
C THR A 104 -21.84 -13.63 40.17
N PRO A 105 -22.06 -14.65 41.02
CA PRO A 105 -23.29 -14.70 41.79
C PRO A 105 -23.08 -13.89 43.08
N PRO A 106 -23.91 -12.89 43.38
CA PRO A 106 -23.91 -12.27 44.70
C PRO A 106 -24.76 -13.15 45.63
N ALA A 107 -24.14 -13.86 46.57
CA ALA A 107 -24.88 -14.51 47.65
C ALA A 107 -24.06 -14.65 48.94
N LYS A 108 -24.24 -13.66 49.82
CA LYS A 108 -24.43 -13.75 51.27
C LYS A 108 -23.94 -15.04 51.96
N SER A 109 -22.95 -14.93 52.84
CA SER A 109 -23.01 -15.55 54.18
C SER A 109 -21.96 -14.94 55.11
N LEU A 110 -22.41 -14.10 56.03
CA LEU A 110 -21.69 -13.82 57.28
C LEU A 110 -21.65 -15.12 58.09
N ARG A 111 -20.47 -15.67 58.31
CA ARG A 111 -20.25 -16.64 59.38
C ARG A 111 -19.00 -16.28 60.16
N ILE A 112 -19.23 -15.43 61.15
CA ILE A 112 -18.38 -15.29 62.34
C ILE A 112 -18.38 -16.66 63.02
N THR A 113 -17.22 -17.24 63.29
CA THR A 113 -17.12 -18.39 64.21
C THR A 113 -15.99 -18.08 65.18
N LEU A 114 -16.45 -17.77 66.41
CA LEU A 114 -15.85 -17.89 67.74
C LEU A 114 -14.34 -17.69 67.88
#